data_AF-A0AAW6N844-F1
#
_entry.id   AF-A0AAW6N844-F1
#
_cell.length_a   1.000
_cell.length_b   1.000
_cell.length_c   1.000
_cell.angle_alpha   90.00
_cell.angle_beta   90.00
_cell.angle_gamma   90.00
#
_symmetry.space_group_name_H-M   'P 1'
#
loop_
_entity.id
_entity.type
_entity.pdbx_description
1 polymer ?
#
loop_
_entity_poly.entity_id
_entity_poly.type
_entity_poly.pdbx_seq_one_letter_code
_entity_poly.pdbx_strand_id
1 'polypeptide(L)'
;MAYADCDQLMSVIDLAQDTFSVETGPDQNRLTEINKLIRSINNDDMLAILRQSGQAHSFGSVRHFLTVLMFIADRPQEELNRPVTFDQDLAKTATVLHEACRGQTDLNAATTPDHSRPASIRPGQTARWRRLPRWVADIEAEIAEHRNQLRLLGVAMLGLVLAVLFAIAVHIALKVFRIVHRGRSICDVPMHAHVLGRRIDGRITNISRRGCTIVPAMLAESDDELDGGDTALIARGTYFNIKVGDYTLNARTLTEGNDFYQVIFSTPLSQKKRREVLHNSLRPARYDLSSLHWYNIRRRSFGIGS
;
A
#
# COMPACT_ATOMS: atom_id res chain seq x y z
N MET A 1 -15.76 -37.36 -13.18
CA MET A 1 -15.23 -36.00 -13.38
C MET A 1 -13.71 -36.03 -13.57
N ALA A 2 -12.92 -36.66 -12.69
CA ALA A 2 -11.46 -36.77 -12.83
C ALA A 2 -10.88 -37.24 -14.20
N TYR A 3 -11.60 -38.07 -14.97
CA TYR A 3 -11.12 -38.53 -16.29
C TYR A 3 -11.04 -37.43 -17.35
N ALA A 4 -12.04 -36.52 -17.36
CA ALA A 4 -12.06 -35.41 -18.32
C ALA A 4 -10.88 -34.45 -18.12
N ASP A 5 -10.35 -34.39 -16.89
CA ASP A 5 -9.24 -33.52 -16.54
C ASP A 5 -7.86 -34.19 -16.79
N CYS A 6 -7.77 -35.53 -16.73
CA CYS A 6 -6.58 -36.26 -17.20
C CYS A 6 -6.40 -36.15 -18.71
N ASP A 7 -7.47 -36.29 -19.49
CA ASP A 7 -7.42 -36.13 -20.95
C ASP A 7 -7.01 -34.70 -21.33
N GLN A 8 -7.51 -33.68 -20.61
CA GLN A 8 -7.11 -32.28 -20.81
C GLN A 8 -5.66 -32.03 -20.42
N LEU A 9 -5.20 -32.55 -19.27
CA LEU A 9 -3.82 -32.42 -18.82
C LEU A 9 -2.84 -33.07 -19.80
N MET A 10 -3.16 -34.27 -20.29
CA MET A 10 -2.38 -34.96 -21.31
C MET A 10 -2.39 -34.20 -22.64
N SER A 11 -3.55 -33.70 -23.08
CA SER A 11 -3.66 -32.88 -24.30
C SER A 11 -2.82 -31.61 -24.26
N VAL A 12 -2.69 -30.96 -23.09
CA VAL A 12 -1.79 -29.79 -22.92
C VAL A 12 -0.33 -30.18 -23.10
N ILE A 13 0.08 -31.33 -22.56
CA ILE A 13 1.46 -31.82 -22.68
C ILE A 13 1.77 -32.22 -24.12
N ASP A 14 0.88 -32.96 -24.77
CA ASP A 14 1.06 -33.40 -26.15
C ASP A 14 1.15 -32.19 -27.09
N LEU A 15 0.23 -31.23 -26.93
CA LEU A 15 0.23 -30.00 -27.73
C LEU A 15 1.46 -29.12 -27.45
N ALA A 16 1.96 -29.09 -26.22
CA ALA A 16 3.21 -28.39 -25.90
C ALA A 16 4.42 -29.09 -26.53
N GLN A 17 4.52 -30.42 -26.45
CA GLN A 17 5.59 -31.18 -27.10
C GLN A 17 5.62 -30.95 -28.62
N ASP A 18 4.45 -30.97 -29.26
CA ASP A 18 4.32 -30.73 -30.70
C ASP A 18 4.67 -29.29 -31.08
N THR A 19 4.19 -28.31 -30.32
CA THR A 19 4.39 -26.87 -30.59
C THR A 19 5.84 -26.43 -30.40
N PHE A 20 6.56 -27.06 -29.47
CA PHE A 20 7.95 -26.73 -29.14
C PHE A 20 8.98 -27.69 -29.76
N SER A 21 8.54 -28.63 -30.61
CA SER A 21 9.40 -29.51 -31.39
C SER A 21 10.20 -28.72 -32.44
N VAL A 22 11.39 -29.24 -32.78
CA VAL A 22 12.44 -28.55 -33.56
C VAL A 22 12.01 -28.23 -35.00
N GLU A 23 10.98 -28.89 -35.54
CA GLU A 23 10.69 -28.88 -36.97
C GLU A 23 9.60 -27.90 -37.41
N THR A 24 8.68 -27.49 -36.54
CA THR A 24 7.52 -26.67 -36.95
C THR A 24 7.50 -25.25 -36.40
N GLY A 25 8.30 -24.94 -35.37
CA GLY A 25 8.17 -23.68 -34.65
C GLY A 25 6.79 -23.49 -34.01
N PRO A 26 6.62 -22.50 -33.14
CA PRO A 26 5.35 -22.26 -32.46
C PRO A 26 4.33 -21.60 -33.41
N ASP A 27 3.27 -22.33 -33.78
CA ASP A 27 2.09 -21.76 -34.47
C ASP A 27 1.20 -21.01 -33.46
N GLN A 28 0.76 -19.80 -33.83
CA GLN A 28 -0.07 -18.92 -33.01
C GLN A 28 -1.42 -19.57 -32.64
N ASN A 29 -1.97 -20.39 -33.54
CA ASN A 29 -3.22 -21.11 -33.27
C ASN A 29 -3.04 -22.15 -32.16
N ARG A 30 -1.91 -22.87 -32.17
CA ARG A 30 -1.58 -23.89 -31.15
C ARG A 30 -1.30 -23.25 -29.80
N LEU A 31 -0.58 -22.12 -29.76
CA LEU A 31 -0.38 -21.37 -28.50
C LEU A 31 -1.71 -20.88 -27.90
N THR A 32 -2.63 -20.40 -28.73
CA THR A 32 -3.97 -19.99 -28.28
C THR A 32 -4.76 -21.17 -27.70
N GLU A 33 -4.65 -22.34 -28.32
CA GLU A 33 -5.27 -23.58 -27.86
C GLU A 33 -4.68 -24.09 -26.54
N ILE A 34 -3.35 -24.09 -26.39
CA ILE A 34 -2.65 -24.41 -25.14
C ILE A 34 -3.18 -23.53 -24.00
N ASN A 35 -3.29 -22.22 -24.21
CA ASN A 35 -3.77 -21.28 -23.20
C ASN A 35 -5.24 -21.55 -22.80
N LYS A 36 -6.09 -21.86 -23.78
CA LYS A 36 -7.50 -22.20 -23.53
C LYS A 36 -7.62 -23.47 -22.67
N LEU A 37 -6.84 -24.50 -22.97
CA LEU A 37 -6.82 -25.76 -22.22
C LEU A 37 -6.27 -25.58 -20.80
N ILE A 38 -5.21 -24.80 -20.63
CA ILE A 38 -4.65 -24.52 -19.29
C ILE A 38 -5.68 -23.79 -18.41
N ARG A 39 -6.45 -22.86 -18.98
CA ARG A 39 -7.49 -22.12 -18.24
C ARG A 39 -8.71 -22.97 -17.88
N SER A 40 -8.96 -24.08 -18.58
CA SER A 40 -10.07 -24.99 -18.25
C SER A 40 -9.73 -25.99 -17.15
N ILE A 41 -8.44 -26.19 -16.85
CA ILE A 41 -8.00 -27.12 -15.81
C ILE A 41 -8.32 -26.56 -14.41
N ASN A 42 -9.09 -27.33 -13.64
CA ASN A 42 -9.36 -27.03 -12.24
C ASN A 42 -8.22 -27.56 -11.34
N ASN A 43 -7.69 -26.69 -10.47
CA ASN A 43 -6.60 -27.03 -9.56
C ASN A 43 -6.97 -28.12 -8.54
N ASP A 44 -8.23 -28.15 -8.09
CA ASP A 44 -8.69 -29.14 -7.12
C ASP A 44 -8.76 -30.54 -7.75
N ASP A 45 -9.20 -30.62 -9.02
CA ASP A 45 -9.28 -31.86 -9.77
C ASP A 45 -7.88 -32.39 -10.14
N MET A 46 -6.97 -31.50 -10.56
CA MET A 46 -5.55 -31.83 -10.77
C MET A 46 -4.91 -32.37 -9.49
N LEU A 47 -5.15 -31.73 -8.34
CA LEU A 47 -4.63 -32.21 -7.06
C LEU A 47 -5.24 -33.56 -6.67
N ALA A 48 -6.51 -33.79 -6.96
CA ALA A 48 -7.18 -35.06 -6.72
C ALA A 48 -6.56 -36.20 -7.55
N ILE A 49 -6.28 -35.96 -8.84
CA ILE A 49 -5.60 -36.92 -9.73
C ILE A 49 -4.20 -37.26 -9.21
N LEU A 50 -3.41 -36.25 -8.84
CA LEU A 50 -2.07 -36.46 -8.30
C LEU A 50 -2.09 -37.18 -6.94
N ARG A 51 -3.12 -36.97 -6.12
CA ARG A 51 -3.29 -37.71 -4.86
C ARG A 51 -3.62 -39.19 -5.08
N GLN A 52 -4.51 -39.49 -6.04
CA GLN A 52 -4.91 -40.87 -6.35
C GLN A 52 -3.74 -41.73 -6.84
N SER A 53 -2.77 -41.11 -7.50
CA SER A 53 -1.57 -41.77 -8.05
C SER A 53 -0.35 -41.72 -7.13
N GLY A 54 -0.44 -41.11 -5.94
CA GLY A 54 0.72 -40.94 -5.04
C GLY A 54 1.68 -39.80 -5.44
N GLN A 55 1.38 -39.07 -6.50
CA GLN A 55 2.18 -37.96 -7.05
C GLN A 55 1.80 -36.58 -6.48
N ALA A 56 1.11 -36.51 -5.34
CA ALA A 56 0.63 -35.26 -4.74
C ALA A 56 1.74 -34.24 -4.45
N HIS A 57 2.95 -34.70 -4.14
CA HIS A 57 4.11 -33.87 -3.89
C HIS A 57 4.56 -33.06 -5.13
N SER A 58 4.19 -33.52 -6.33
CA SER A 58 4.54 -32.88 -7.61
C SER A 58 3.54 -31.79 -8.04
N PHE A 59 2.47 -31.55 -7.27
CA PHE A 59 1.44 -30.55 -7.61
C PHE A 59 2.02 -29.14 -7.84
N GLY A 60 2.92 -28.69 -6.96
CA GLY A 60 3.54 -27.37 -7.09
C GLY A 60 4.35 -27.24 -8.38
N SER A 61 5.10 -28.28 -8.76
CA SER A 61 5.90 -28.28 -10.00
C SER A 61 5.03 -28.33 -11.26
N VAL A 62 3.98 -29.16 -11.28
CA VAL A 62 3.04 -29.22 -12.41
C VAL A 62 2.34 -27.88 -12.58
N ARG A 63 1.86 -27.28 -11.48
CA ARG A 63 1.20 -25.97 -11.52
C ARG A 63 2.13 -24.86 -11.99
N HIS A 64 3.39 -24.87 -11.53
CA HIS A 64 4.40 -23.91 -11.96
C HIS A 64 4.64 -24.01 -13.46
N PHE A 65 4.86 -25.22 -13.98
CA PHE A 65 5.07 -25.46 -15.41
C PHE A 65 3.90 -24.97 -16.25
N LEU A 66 2.65 -25.31 -15.90
CA LEU A 66 1.46 -24.83 -16.61
C LEU A 66 1.35 -23.30 -16.60
N THR A 67 1.81 -22.64 -15.54
CA THR A 67 1.82 -21.17 -15.45
C THR A 67 2.87 -20.56 -16.38
N VAL A 68 4.07 -21.15 -16.44
CA VAL A 68 5.13 -20.73 -17.38
C VAL A 68 4.69 -20.94 -18.82
N LEU A 69 4.08 -22.08 -19.12
CA LEU A 69 3.55 -22.41 -20.44
C LEU A 69 2.45 -21.44 -20.87
N MET A 70 1.55 -21.05 -19.97
CA MET A 70 0.54 -20.02 -20.22
C MET A 70 1.16 -18.65 -20.52
N PHE A 71 2.23 -18.26 -19.81
CA PHE A 71 2.93 -17.00 -20.05
C PHE A 71 3.60 -16.96 -21.44
N ILE A 72 4.18 -18.08 -21.87
CA ILE A 72 4.76 -18.23 -23.21
C ILE A 72 3.65 -18.16 -24.26
N ALA A 73 2.52 -18.82 -24.02
CA ALA A 73 1.37 -18.80 -24.91
C ALA A 73 0.70 -17.42 -25.04
N ASP A 74 0.74 -16.59 -24.00
CA ASP A 74 0.21 -15.21 -24.00
C ASP A 74 1.11 -14.19 -24.74
N ARG A 75 2.34 -14.57 -25.14
CA ARG A 75 3.31 -13.67 -25.81
C ARG A 75 3.79 -14.20 -27.18
N PRO A 76 2.93 -14.20 -28.21
CA PRO A 76 3.25 -14.82 -29.50
C PRO A 76 4.17 -14.01 -30.43
N GLN A 77 4.49 -12.73 -30.12
CA GLN A 77 5.20 -11.81 -31.04
C GLN A 77 6.63 -11.44 -30.63
N GLU A 78 7.04 -11.73 -29.39
CA GLU A 78 8.44 -11.60 -28.98
C GLU A 78 9.15 -12.92 -29.32
N GLU A 79 10.42 -12.88 -29.74
CA GLU A 79 11.25 -14.09 -29.87
C GLU A 79 10.96 -15.00 -28.67
N LEU A 80 10.46 -16.21 -28.93
CA LEU A 80 10.05 -17.14 -27.89
C LEU A 80 11.27 -17.53 -27.05
N ASN A 81 11.58 -16.69 -26.08
CA ASN A 81 12.67 -16.87 -25.13
C ASN A 81 12.16 -17.86 -24.09
N ARG A 82 12.15 -19.13 -24.48
CA ARG A 82 11.90 -20.25 -23.58
C ARG A 82 12.90 -20.16 -22.43
N PRO A 83 12.44 -20.30 -21.17
CA PRO A 83 13.34 -20.47 -20.04
C PRO A 83 14.33 -21.61 -20.31
N VAL A 84 15.56 -21.50 -19.83
CA VAL A 84 16.61 -22.51 -20.02
C VAL A 84 16.19 -23.88 -19.48
N THR A 85 15.29 -23.92 -18.49
CA THR A 85 14.77 -25.16 -17.89
C THR A 85 13.51 -25.71 -18.56
N PHE A 86 12.97 -25.02 -19.58
CA PHE A 86 11.65 -25.33 -20.13
C PHE A 86 11.52 -26.77 -20.62
N ASP A 87 12.49 -27.26 -21.39
CA ASP A 87 12.44 -28.62 -21.94
C ASP A 87 12.56 -29.68 -20.82
N GLN A 88 13.34 -29.38 -19.77
CA GLN A 88 13.47 -30.23 -18.59
C GLN A 88 12.17 -30.26 -17.78
N ASP A 89 11.54 -29.10 -17.59
CA ASP A 89 10.28 -28.96 -16.85
C ASP A 89 9.11 -29.59 -17.61
N LEU A 90 9.09 -29.50 -18.95
CA LEU A 90 8.15 -30.18 -19.82
C LEU A 90 8.31 -31.70 -19.69
N ALA A 91 9.52 -32.24 -19.81
CA ALA A 91 9.78 -33.68 -19.69
C ALA A 91 9.40 -34.22 -18.31
N LYS A 92 9.72 -33.47 -17.25
CA LYS A 92 9.37 -33.84 -15.87
C LYS A 92 7.86 -33.82 -15.64
N THR A 93 7.19 -32.77 -16.10
CA THR A 93 5.72 -32.65 -15.98
C THR A 93 5.02 -33.75 -16.77
N ALA A 94 5.48 -34.04 -17.98
CA ALA A 94 4.97 -35.13 -18.81
C ALA A 94 5.11 -36.48 -18.10
N THR A 95 6.26 -36.76 -17.47
CA THR A 95 6.49 -38.01 -16.73
C THR A 95 5.51 -38.13 -15.55
N VAL A 96 5.37 -37.08 -14.75
CA VAL A 96 4.45 -37.05 -13.60
C VAL A 96 3.00 -37.24 -14.03
N LEU A 97 2.56 -36.57 -15.09
CA LEU A 97 1.18 -36.66 -15.58
C LEU A 97 0.90 -38.00 -16.25
N HIS A 98 1.86 -38.56 -17.00
CA HIS A 98 1.76 -39.92 -17.53
C HIS A 98 1.63 -40.94 -16.41
N GLU A 99 2.45 -40.87 -15.36
CA GLU A 99 2.36 -41.78 -14.22
C GLU A 99 1.02 -41.62 -13.48
N ALA A 100 0.58 -40.36 -13.30
CA ALA A 100 -0.66 -40.05 -12.60
C ALA A 100 -1.92 -40.51 -13.36
N CYS A 101 -1.96 -40.31 -14.68
CA CYS A 101 -3.08 -40.69 -15.51
C CYS A 101 -3.03 -42.17 -15.96
N ARG A 102 -1.84 -42.81 -15.99
CA ARG A 102 -1.69 -44.26 -16.21
C ARG A 102 -2.18 -45.10 -15.04
N GLY A 103 -1.91 -44.65 -13.81
CA GLY A 103 -2.44 -45.30 -12.59
C GLY A 103 -3.98 -45.38 -12.57
N GLN A 104 -4.66 -44.52 -13.35
CA GLN A 104 -6.11 -44.49 -13.50
C GLN A 104 -6.63 -45.40 -14.63
N THR A 105 -5.82 -45.72 -15.64
CA THR A 105 -6.16 -46.63 -16.74
C THR A 105 -5.98 -48.10 -16.34
N ASP A 106 -4.94 -48.43 -15.57
CA ASP A 106 -4.70 -49.81 -15.10
C ASP A 106 -5.75 -50.30 -14.07
N LEU A 107 -6.39 -49.37 -13.34
CA LEU A 107 -7.56 -49.66 -12.49
C LEU A 107 -8.80 -50.09 -13.29
N ASN A 108 -8.86 -49.79 -14.59
CA ASN A 108 -9.94 -50.19 -15.50
C ASN A 108 -9.54 -51.30 -16.48
N ALA A 109 -8.25 -51.48 -16.80
CA ALA A 109 -7.76 -52.57 -17.64
C ALA A 109 -7.72 -53.93 -16.90
N ALA A 110 -7.79 -53.93 -15.56
CA ALA A 110 -8.01 -55.14 -14.77
C ALA A 110 -9.46 -55.66 -14.79
N THR A 111 -10.28 -55.20 -15.74
CA THR A 111 -11.69 -55.63 -15.95
C THR A 111 -11.89 -56.33 -17.30
N THR A 112 -10.97 -57.22 -17.68
CA THR A 112 -11.19 -58.23 -18.72
C THR A 112 -11.09 -59.61 -18.09
N PRO A 113 -12.16 -60.43 -18.09
CA PRO A 113 -12.17 -61.69 -17.36
C PRO A 113 -11.50 -62.76 -18.22
N ASP A 114 -10.28 -63.16 -17.87
CA ASP A 114 -9.75 -64.43 -18.35
C ASP A 114 -9.90 -65.52 -17.28
N HIS A 115 -10.35 -66.67 -17.72
CA HIS A 115 -10.97 -67.71 -16.93
C HIS A 115 -9.95 -68.59 -16.20
N SER A 116 -9.80 -68.38 -14.89
CA SER A 116 -9.38 -69.45 -13.98
C SER A 116 -9.94 -69.22 -12.57
N ARG A 117 -11.07 -69.90 -12.29
CA ARG A 117 -11.68 -70.12 -10.96
C ARG A 117 -10.71 -70.88 -10.03
N PRO A 118 -10.91 -70.90 -8.68
CA PRO A 118 -12.18 -70.77 -7.91
C PRO A 118 -12.10 -69.69 -6.80
N ALA A 119 -13.15 -69.17 -6.16
CA ALA A 119 -14.45 -69.71 -5.79
C ALA A 119 -15.50 -68.58 -5.73
N SER A 120 -16.75 -68.93 -6.01
CA SER A 120 -17.89 -68.02 -5.93
C SER A 120 -18.31 -67.74 -4.49
N ILE A 121 -18.26 -66.48 -4.07
CA ILE A 121 -19.10 -65.99 -2.98
C ILE A 121 -20.32 -65.36 -3.65
N ARG A 122 -21.48 -66.04 -3.54
CA ARG A 122 -22.78 -65.51 -3.98
C ARG A 122 -23.06 -64.17 -3.28
N PRO A 123 -23.65 -63.18 -3.96
CA PRO A 123 -24.07 -61.92 -3.34
C PRO A 123 -25.38 -62.17 -2.58
N GLY A 124 -25.25 -62.66 -1.36
CA GLY A 124 -26.34 -62.86 -0.44
C GLY A 124 -26.01 -62.16 0.87
N GLN A 125 -26.20 -60.85 0.90
CA GLN A 125 -26.56 -60.02 2.07
C GLN A 125 -26.25 -58.57 1.74
N THR A 126 -27.26 -57.73 1.93
CA THR A 126 -27.14 -56.29 2.06
C THR A 126 -26.02 -55.96 3.06
N ALA A 127 -24.82 -55.68 2.55
CA ALA A 127 -23.77 -55.07 3.34
C ALA A 127 -24.25 -53.66 3.69
N ARG A 128 -24.90 -53.56 4.86
CA ARG A 128 -25.08 -52.29 5.56
C ARG A 128 -23.67 -51.71 5.67
N TRP A 129 -23.38 -50.67 4.90
CA TRP A 129 -22.19 -49.86 5.05
C TRP A 129 -22.10 -49.44 6.53
N ARG A 130 -21.28 -50.13 7.31
CA ARG A 130 -20.86 -49.61 8.62
C ARG A 130 -19.99 -48.41 8.30
N ARG A 131 -20.60 -47.22 8.31
CA ARG A 131 -19.86 -45.95 8.39
C ARG A 131 -18.87 -46.10 9.54
N LEU A 132 -17.58 -46.10 9.26
CA LEU A 132 -16.57 -45.94 10.29
C LEU A 132 -16.75 -44.53 10.88
N PRO A 133 -17.17 -44.37 12.15
CA PRO A 133 -17.48 -43.06 12.71
C PRO A 133 -16.24 -42.23 13.03
N ARG A 134 -15.03 -42.80 12.92
CA ARG A 134 -13.78 -42.11 13.32
C ARG A 134 -13.28 -41.11 12.27
N TRP A 135 -13.41 -41.40 10.97
CA TRP A 135 -12.87 -40.50 9.93
C TRP A 135 -13.64 -39.18 9.80
N VAL A 136 -14.97 -39.22 9.97
CA VAL A 136 -15.80 -38.00 9.97
C VAL A 136 -15.54 -37.16 11.22
N ALA A 137 -15.32 -37.80 12.38
CA ALA A 137 -14.96 -37.10 13.61
C ALA A 137 -13.57 -36.45 13.53
N ASP A 138 -12.59 -37.10 12.88
CA ASP A 138 -11.25 -36.55 12.67
C ASP A 138 -11.27 -35.35 11.69
N ILE A 139 -12.05 -35.43 10.60
CA ILE A 139 -12.24 -34.31 9.67
C ILE A 139 -13.01 -33.15 10.33
N GLU A 140 -14.06 -33.44 11.11
CA GLU A 140 -14.80 -32.41 11.84
C GLU A 140 -13.93 -31.74 12.93
N ALA A 141 -13.05 -32.49 13.58
CA ALA A 141 -12.07 -31.96 14.52
C ALA A 141 -11.03 -31.07 13.81
N GLU A 142 -10.52 -31.49 12.66
CA GLU A 142 -9.54 -30.72 11.87
C GLU A 142 -10.17 -29.45 11.26
N ILE A 143 -11.43 -29.49 10.82
CA ILE A 143 -12.19 -28.32 10.39
C ILE A 143 -12.47 -27.37 11.57
N ALA A 144 -12.74 -27.91 12.77
CA ALA A 144 -12.94 -27.09 13.96
C ALA A 144 -11.63 -26.42 14.42
N GLU A 145 -10.50 -27.13 14.34
CA GLU A 145 -9.14 -26.62 14.60
C GLU A 145 -8.82 -25.47 13.62
N HIS A 146 -9.03 -25.67 12.32
CA HIS A 146 -8.80 -24.64 11.30
C HIS A 146 -9.75 -23.45 11.42
N ARG A 147 -11.01 -23.65 11.80
CA ARG A 147 -11.94 -22.53 12.10
C ARG A 147 -11.49 -21.73 13.31
N ASN A 148 -10.97 -22.38 14.34
CA ASN A 148 -10.42 -21.69 15.50
C ASN A 148 -9.14 -20.93 15.17
N GLN A 149 -8.25 -21.49 14.35
CA GLN A 149 -7.07 -20.80 13.83
C GLN A 149 -7.46 -19.57 12.98
N LEU A 150 -8.46 -19.69 12.11
CA LEU A 150 -8.98 -18.56 11.32
C LEU A 150 -9.64 -17.49 12.18
N ARG A 151 -10.36 -17.87 13.24
CA ARG A 151 -10.91 -16.90 14.21
C ARG A 151 -9.81 -16.17 14.97
N LEU A 152 -8.78 -16.88 15.42
CA LEU A 152 -7.60 -16.29 16.07
C LEU A 152 -6.87 -15.33 15.13
N LEU A 153 -6.65 -15.73 13.87
CA LEU A 153 -6.06 -14.86 12.85
C LEU A 153 -6.95 -13.63 12.58
N GLY A 154 -8.26 -13.82 12.49
CA GLY A 154 -9.22 -12.73 12.29
C GLY A 154 -9.21 -11.71 13.43
N VAL A 155 -9.16 -12.18 14.69
CA VAL A 155 -9.03 -11.32 15.87
C VAL A 155 -7.68 -10.61 15.89
N ALA A 156 -6.59 -11.29 15.53
CA ALA A 156 -5.26 -10.69 15.45
C ALA A 156 -5.18 -9.60 14.36
N MET A 157 -5.75 -9.86 13.18
CA MET A 157 -5.82 -8.89 12.08
C MET A 157 -6.69 -7.69 12.44
N LEU A 158 -7.84 -7.90 13.08
CA LEU A 158 -8.68 -6.82 13.58
C LEU A 158 -7.93 -5.97 14.62
N GLY A 159 -7.22 -6.63 15.55
CA GLY A 159 -6.38 -5.98 16.54
C GLY A 159 -5.27 -5.14 15.91
N LEU A 160 -4.61 -5.66 14.87
CA LEU A 160 -3.58 -4.94 14.13
C LEU A 160 -4.14 -3.71 13.41
N VAL A 161 -5.30 -3.83 12.75
CA VAL A 161 -5.97 -2.69 12.11
C VAL A 161 -6.34 -1.62 13.14
N LEU A 162 -6.91 -2.01 14.28
CA LEU A 162 -7.23 -1.07 15.36
C LEU A 162 -5.98 -0.41 15.94
N ALA A 163 -4.88 -1.15 16.10
CA ALA A 163 -3.61 -0.61 16.57
C ALA A 163 -3.04 0.43 15.59
N VAL A 164 -3.10 0.16 14.29
CA VAL A 164 -2.68 1.11 13.24
C VAL A 164 -3.55 2.37 13.26
N LEU A 165 -4.87 2.21 13.32
CA LEU A 165 -5.80 3.35 13.40
C LEU A 165 -5.56 4.19 14.67
N PHE A 166 -5.31 3.54 15.81
CA PHE A 166 -4.97 4.21 17.05
C PHE A 166 -3.64 4.97 16.95
N ALA A 167 -2.60 4.36 16.36
CA ALA A 167 -1.32 5.03 16.14
C ALA A 167 -1.46 6.27 15.25
N ILE A 168 -2.26 6.18 14.18
CA ILE A 168 -2.57 7.32 13.32
C ILE A 168 -3.30 8.41 14.11
N ALA A 169 -4.33 8.04 14.89
CA ALA A 169 -5.09 8.98 15.70
C ALA A 169 -4.20 9.69 16.73
N VAL A 170 -3.34 8.94 17.44
CA VAL A 170 -2.37 9.50 18.40
C VAL A 170 -1.39 10.43 17.72
N HIS A 171 -0.86 10.06 16.56
CA HIS A 171 0.06 10.91 15.80
C HIS A 171 -0.58 12.23 15.37
N ILE A 172 -1.82 12.18 14.89
CA ILE A 172 -2.61 13.37 14.54
C ILE A 172 -2.86 14.21 15.80
N ALA A 173 -3.31 13.60 16.89
CA ALA A 173 -3.54 14.30 18.16
C ALA A 173 -2.28 14.99 18.68
N LEU A 174 -1.12 14.33 18.64
CA LEU A 174 0.16 14.92 19.02
C LEU A 174 0.58 16.07 18.12
N LYS A 175 0.34 15.96 16.79
CA LYS A 175 0.59 17.06 15.85
C LYS A 175 -0.29 18.27 16.16
N VAL A 176 -1.59 18.05 16.34
CA VAL A 176 -2.54 19.10 16.70
C VAL A 176 -2.14 19.75 18.03
N PHE A 177 -1.84 18.93 19.04
CA PHE A 177 -1.39 19.40 20.35
C PHE A 177 -0.12 20.25 20.25
N ARG A 178 0.88 19.81 19.49
CA ARG A 178 2.10 20.60 19.23
C ARG A 178 1.82 21.93 18.54
N ILE A 179 0.84 21.99 17.63
CA ILE A 179 0.47 23.22 16.91
C ILE A 179 -0.27 24.18 17.84
N VAL A 180 -1.23 23.68 18.61
CA VAL A 180 -1.95 24.45 19.63
C VAL A 180 -0.97 25.00 20.67
N HIS A 181 -0.01 24.19 21.13
CA HIS A 181 1.03 24.64 22.07
C HIS A 181 2.07 25.58 21.44
N ARG A 182 2.35 25.47 20.14
CA ARG A 182 3.17 26.47 19.42
C ARG A 182 2.50 27.85 19.41
N GLY A 183 1.17 27.90 19.51
CA GLY A 183 0.45 29.10 19.90
C GLY A 183 0.61 30.25 18.91
N ARG A 184 0.61 29.92 17.62
CA ARG A 184 0.63 30.86 16.50
C ARG A 184 -0.80 31.24 16.16
N SER A 185 -1.07 32.53 16.08
CA SER A 185 -2.40 33.08 15.84
C SER A 185 -2.34 34.05 14.65
N ILE A 186 -3.28 33.92 13.74
CA ILE A 186 -3.54 34.91 12.68
C ILE A 186 -4.38 36.01 13.32
N CYS A 187 -3.95 37.25 13.16
CA CYS A 187 -4.57 38.43 13.75
C CYS A 187 -4.43 39.63 12.81
N ASP A 188 -5.00 40.76 13.19
CA ASP A 188 -4.84 42.03 12.48
C ASP A 188 -4.70 43.14 13.52
N VAL A 189 -3.50 43.26 14.09
CA VAL A 189 -3.23 44.16 15.22
C VAL A 189 -2.46 45.38 14.69
N PRO A 190 -3.01 46.60 14.80
CA PRO A 190 -2.30 47.82 14.41
C PRO A 190 -1.10 48.04 15.34
N MET A 191 0.01 48.50 14.77
CA MET A 191 1.25 48.70 15.51
C MET A 191 2.07 49.85 14.94
N HIS A 192 2.98 50.34 15.78
CA HIS A 192 3.99 51.33 15.40
C HIS A 192 5.38 50.81 15.75
N ALA A 193 6.22 50.59 14.74
CA ALA A 193 7.61 50.19 14.93
C ALA A 193 8.52 51.42 14.98
N HIS A 194 9.39 51.48 15.98
CA HIS A 194 10.45 52.50 16.08
C HIS A 194 11.78 51.87 15.67
N VAL A 195 12.23 52.18 14.44
CA VAL A 195 13.46 51.66 13.84
C VAL A 195 14.42 52.84 13.64
N LEU A 196 15.57 52.83 14.31
CA LEU A 196 16.62 53.86 14.15
C LEU A 196 16.09 55.31 14.21
N GLY A 197 15.16 55.58 15.13
CA GLY A 197 14.55 56.91 15.31
C GLY A 197 13.40 57.24 14.36
N ARG A 198 13.14 56.41 13.34
CA ARG A 198 11.97 56.53 12.47
C ARG A 198 10.79 55.72 13.01
N ARG A 199 9.58 56.26 12.84
CA ARG A 199 8.33 55.56 13.13
C ARG A 199 7.79 54.95 11.84
N ILE A 200 7.53 53.66 11.86
CA ILE A 200 6.93 52.89 10.76
C ILE A 200 5.61 52.34 11.26
N ASP A 201 4.52 52.76 10.62
CA ASP A 201 3.20 52.27 10.95
C ASP A 201 2.89 51.00 10.15
N GLY A 202 2.12 50.08 10.73
CA GLY A 202 1.75 48.85 10.06
C GLY A 202 0.83 47.96 10.89
N ARG A 203 0.74 46.70 10.49
CA ARG A 203 -0.12 45.70 11.13
C ARG A 203 0.61 44.39 11.36
N ILE A 204 0.29 43.72 12.47
CA ILE A 204 0.72 42.37 12.78
C ILE A 204 -0.32 41.40 12.27
N THR A 205 0.04 40.62 11.25
CA THR A 205 -0.86 39.65 10.60
C THR A 205 -0.79 38.26 11.23
N ASN A 206 0.34 37.94 11.87
CA ASN A 206 0.56 36.65 12.51
C ASN A 206 1.46 36.83 13.73
N ILE A 207 1.06 36.29 14.89
CA ILE A 207 1.82 36.37 16.14
C ILE A 207 2.00 35.00 16.78
N SER A 208 3.20 34.75 17.28
CA SER A 208 3.56 33.54 18.02
C SER A 208 4.25 33.91 19.33
N ARG A 209 4.57 32.93 20.16
CA ARG A 209 5.33 33.15 21.39
C ARG A 209 6.71 33.79 21.14
N ARG A 210 7.36 33.49 20.02
CA ARG A 210 8.76 33.89 19.74
C ARG A 210 8.90 34.97 18.69
N GLY A 211 7.84 35.35 18.00
CA GLY A 211 7.94 36.31 16.90
C GLY A 211 6.61 36.57 16.24
N CYS A 212 6.61 37.49 15.29
CA CYS A 212 5.44 37.86 14.51
C CYS A 212 5.79 38.20 13.06
N THR A 213 4.76 38.40 12.24
CA THR A 213 4.86 38.90 10.88
C THR A 213 4.22 40.28 10.82
N ILE A 214 4.96 41.23 10.27
CA ILE A 214 4.59 42.64 10.16
C ILE A 214 4.38 42.98 8.69
N VAL A 215 3.29 43.69 8.39
CA VAL A 215 3.03 44.31 7.09
C VAL A 215 3.00 45.83 7.30
N PRO A 216 3.95 46.59 6.74
CA PRO A 216 3.96 48.06 6.78
C PRO A 216 2.73 48.67 6.12
N ALA A 217 2.25 49.80 6.62
CA ALA A 217 1.13 50.54 6.05
C ALA A 217 1.47 51.13 4.66
N MET A 218 2.73 51.54 4.44
CA MET A 218 3.20 52.09 3.16
C MET A 218 3.09 51.12 1.98
N LEU A 219 2.89 49.82 2.24
CA LEU A 219 2.75 48.77 1.22
C LEU A 219 1.30 48.31 1.02
N ALA A 220 0.34 48.88 1.78
CA ALA A 220 -1.06 48.50 1.69
C ALA A 220 -1.87 49.35 0.67
N GLU A 221 -1.29 50.42 0.12
CA GLU A 221 -2.02 51.45 -0.65
C GLU A 221 -1.40 51.84 -2.01
N SER A 222 -0.41 51.13 -2.55
CA SER A 222 0.16 51.47 -3.87
C SER A 222 0.12 50.29 -4.85
N ASP A 223 -0.96 50.22 -5.65
CA ASP A 223 -0.97 49.56 -6.96
C ASP A 223 -0.26 50.41 -8.03
N ASP A 224 0.19 51.63 -7.69
CA ASP A 224 0.96 52.49 -8.59
C ASP A 224 2.46 52.20 -8.46
N GLU A 225 3.08 51.92 -9.61
CA GLU A 225 4.52 51.79 -9.85
C GLU A 225 5.29 52.99 -9.26
N LEU A 226 5.73 52.86 -8.01
CA LEU A 226 6.71 53.76 -7.41
C LEU A 226 8.10 53.15 -7.55
N ASP A 227 8.83 53.79 -8.46
CA ASP A 227 10.28 53.84 -8.65
C ASP A 227 11.11 53.25 -7.50
N GLY A 228 11.99 52.31 -7.84
CA GLY A 228 12.70 51.41 -6.92
C GLY A 228 13.78 52.06 -6.05
N GLY A 229 13.40 52.99 -5.17
CA GLY A 229 14.33 53.79 -4.37
C GLY A 229 14.41 53.50 -2.86
N ASP A 230 13.35 53.03 -2.19
CA ASP A 230 13.31 53.14 -0.71
C ASP A 230 12.51 52.06 0.05
N THR A 231 12.22 50.91 -0.58
CA THR A 231 11.31 49.88 0.00
C THR A 231 11.96 48.96 1.04
N ALA A 232 13.28 48.97 1.21
CA ALA A 232 14.00 48.17 2.22
C ALA A 232 14.24 48.97 3.53
N LEU A 233 13.17 49.42 4.18
CA LEU A 233 13.25 50.25 5.39
C LEU A 233 13.83 49.51 6.61
N ILE A 234 13.86 48.17 6.60
CA ILE A 234 14.34 47.37 7.74
C ILE A 234 15.19 46.18 7.26
N ALA A 235 16.50 46.39 7.22
CA ALA A 235 17.46 45.34 6.91
C ALA A 235 17.35 44.13 7.86
N ARG A 236 17.64 42.93 7.34
CA ARG A 236 17.78 41.71 8.15
C ARG A 236 18.72 41.92 9.34
N GLY A 237 18.28 41.49 10.51
CA GLY A 237 19.06 41.56 11.75
C GLY A 237 18.92 42.84 12.55
N THR A 238 18.21 43.86 12.04
CA THR A 238 17.94 45.12 12.74
C THR A 238 17.11 44.89 14.01
N TYR A 239 17.50 45.51 15.11
CA TYR A 239 16.75 45.51 16.37
C TYR A 239 15.86 46.75 16.46
N PHE A 240 14.62 46.57 16.90
CA PHE A 240 13.66 47.66 17.01
C PHE A 240 12.54 47.35 18.00
N ASN A 241 11.79 48.40 18.34
CA ASN A 241 10.70 48.32 19.30
C ASN A 241 9.36 48.41 18.56
N ILE A 242 8.49 47.44 18.78
CA ILE A 242 7.12 47.40 18.27
C ILE A 242 6.20 47.87 19.37
N LYS A 243 5.46 48.95 19.15
CA LYS A 243 4.42 49.44 20.05
C LYS A 243 3.05 48.95 19.60
N VAL A 244 2.31 48.36 20.52
CA VAL A 244 0.92 47.89 20.34
C VAL A 244 0.10 48.39 21.51
N GLY A 245 -0.72 49.42 21.31
CA GLY A 245 -1.34 50.15 22.41
C GLY A 245 -0.28 50.64 23.40
N ASP A 246 -0.43 50.28 24.68
CA ASP A 246 0.50 50.64 25.75
C ASP A 246 1.74 49.72 25.86
N TYR A 247 1.79 48.65 25.06
CA TYR A 247 2.86 47.66 25.16
C TYR A 247 3.99 47.96 24.20
N THR A 248 5.23 47.82 24.69
CA THR A 248 6.44 47.85 23.87
C THR A 248 7.07 46.46 23.82
N LEU A 249 7.28 45.93 22.62
CA LEU A 249 7.86 44.63 22.35
C LEU A 249 9.18 44.81 21.59
N ASN A 250 10.28 44.31 22.15
CA ASN A 250 11.59 44.39 21.51
C ASN A 250 11.72 43.21 20.54
N ALA A 251 12.07 43.49 19.29
CA ALA A 251 12.17 42.50 18.24
C ALA A 251 13.40 42.71 17.36
N ARG A 252 13.74 41.66 16.61
CA ARG A 252 14.79 41.63 15.61
C ARG A 252 14.24 41.09 14.29
N THR A 253 14.58 41.71 13.17
CA THR A 253 14.22 41.21 11.84
C THR A 253 14.95 39.90 11.52
N LEU A 254 14.22 38.83 11.21
CA LEU A 254 14.75 37.54 10.80
C LEU A 254 14.85 37.44 9.28
N THR A 255 13.76 37.80 8.60
CA THR A 255 13.61 37.69 7.15
C THR A 255 13.03 38.99 6.63
N GLU A 256 13.63 39.47 5.56
CA GLU A 256 13.20 40.63 4.81
C GLU A 256 12.50 40.13 3.55
N GLY A 257 11.29 40.61 3.31
CA GLY A 257 10.53 40.38 2.10
C GLY A 257 9.89 41.69 1.68
N ASN A 258 9.65 41.87 0.39
CA ASN A 258 9.14 43.12 -0.17
C ASN A 258 7.80 43.54 0.46
N ASP A 259 6.96 42.56 0.86
CA ASP A 259 5.59 42.81 1.34
C ASP A 259 5.42 42.59 2.85
N PHE A 260 6.41 41.97 3.50
CA PHE A 260 6.32 41.63 4.91
C PHE A 260 7.69 41.45 5.57
N TYR A 261 7.74 41.77 6.86
CA TYR A 261 8.90 41.50 7.71
C TYR A 261 8.57 40.37 8.68
N GLN A 262 9.42 39.34 8.71
CA GLN A 262 9.35 38.32 9.75
C GLN A 262 10.29 38.69 10.88
N VAL A 263 9.76 38.77 12.10
CA VAL A 263 10.50 39.28 13.25
C VAL A 263 10.47 38.28 14.41
N ILE A 264 11.52 38.30 15.21
CA ILE A 264 11.68 37.48 16.42
C ILE A 264 11.73 38.42 17.62
N PHE A 265 10.96 38.11 18.65
CA PHE A 265 11.01 38.86 19.91
C PHE A 265 12.29 38.52 20.67
N SER A 266 12.95 39.55 21.20
CA SER A 266 14.11 39.37 22.08
C SER A 266 13.74 38.62 23.36
N THR A 267 12.52 38.83 23.86
CA THR A 267 11.94 38.07 24.97
C THR A 267 10.68 37.34 24.51
N PRO A 268 10.55 36.02 24.77
CA PRO A 268 9.34 35.29 24.42
C PRO A 268 8.11 35.86 25.11
N LEU A 269 7.03 36.05 24.37
CA LEU A 269 5.76 36.53 24.92
C LEU A 269 5.17 35.50 25.88
N SER A 270 4.73 35.97 27.05
CA SER A 270 3.90 35.17 27.94
C SER A 270 2.51 34.97 27.32
N GLN A 271 1.80 33.91 27.74
CA GLN A 271 0.45 33.65 27.25
C GLN A 271 -0.52 34.80 27.58
N LYS A 272 -0.34 35.44 28.75
CA LYS A 272 -1.09 36.62 29.18
C LYS A 272 -0.85 37.81 28.23
N LYS A 273 0.42 38.20 28.02
CA LYS A 273 0.77 39.29 27.10
C LYS A 273 0.29 39.04 25.67
N ARG A 274 0.39 37.78 25.20
CA ARG A 274 -0.12 37.42 23.86
C ARG A 274 -1.63 37.60 23.76
N ARG A 275 -2.41 37.20 24.77
CA ARG A 275 -3.87 37.41 24.78
C ARG A 275 -4.21 38.91 24.79
N GLU A 276 -3.49 39.71 25.56
CA GLU A 276 -3.66 41.17 25.61
C GLU A 276 -3.37 41.82 24.25
N VAL A 277 -2.27 41.46 23.59
CA VAL A 277 -1.95 41.93 22.23
C VAL A 277 -3.04 41.53 21.22
N LEU A 278 -3.54 40.28 21.31
CA LEU A 278 -4.60 39.80 20.44
C LEU A 278 -5.96 40.46 20.69
N HIS A 279 -6.20 41.01 21.88
CA HIS A 279 -7.42 41.77 22.19
C HIS A 279 -7.48 43.08 21.40
N ASN A 280 -6.31 43.65 21.03
CA ASN A 280 -6.22 44.85 20.19
C ASN A 280 -6.34 44.54 18.68
N SER A 281 -6.71 43.31 18.32
CA SER A 281 -6.88 42.90 16.92
C SER A 281 -8.19 43.46 16.36
N LEU A 282 -8.14 44.11 15.21
CA LEU A 282 -9.31 44.61 14.48
C LEU A 282 -10.20 43.49 13.96
N ARG A 283 -9.61 42.31 13.74
CA ARG A 283 -10.30 41.08 13.30
C ARG A 283 -10.23 40.00 14.37
N PRO A 284 -11.22 39.10 14.47
CA PRO A 284 -11.17 38.00 15.43
C PRO A 284 -9.93 37.15 15.19
N ALA A 285 -9.11 36.97 16.23
CA ALA A 285 -7.90 36.17 16.17
C ALA A 285 -8.26 34.69 15.92
N ARG A 286 -7.58 34.07 14.96
CA ARG A 286 -7.79 32.65 14.59
C ARG A 286 -6.50 31.87 14.77
N TYR A 287 -6.61 30.57 15.05
CA TYR A 287 -5.43 29.71 15.09
C TYR A 287 -4.84 29.51 13.69
N ASP A 288 -3.52 29.64 13.58
CA ASP A 288 -2.83 29.41 12.31
C ASP A 288 -2.71 27.90 12.04
N LEU A 289 -3.66 27.36 11.28
CA LEU A 289 -3.69 25.96 10.85
C LEU A 289 -2.94 25.73 9.52
N SER A 290 -2.29 26.74 8.93
CA SER A 290 -1.58 26.61 7.64
C SER A 290 -0.46 25.55 7.65
N SER A 291 0.03 25.20 8.85
CA SER A 291 1.01 24.13 9.06
C SER A 291 0.43 22.71 9.08
N LEU A 292 -0.90 22.55 9.09
CA LEU A 292 -1.58 21.24 9.01
C LEU A 292 -1.77 20.74 7.57
N HIS A 293 -1.63 21.60 6.56
CA HIS A 293 -1.70 21.14 5.18
C HIS A 293 -0.47 20.29 4.84
N TRP A 294 -0.74 19.01 4.49
CA TRP A 294 0.24 18.02 4.06
C TRP A 294 1.20 18.54 2.98
N TYR A 295 0.74 19.48 2.15
CA TYR A 295 1.54 20.08 1.07
C TYR A 295 2.77 20.85 1.56
N ASN A 296 2.74 21.44 2.76
CA ASN A 296 3.85 22.23 3.30
C ASN A 296 4.91 21.40 4.06
N ILE A 297 4.69 20.09 4.25
CA ILE A 297 5.65 19.20 4.93
C ILE A 297 6.87 18.94 4.03
N ARG A 298 6.72 18.91 2.69
CA ARG A 298 7.84 18.72 1.75
C ARG A 298 8.78 19.93 1.63
N ARG A 299 8.29 21.16 1.88
CA ARG A 299 9.15 22.37 1.77
C ARG A 299 9.93 22.71 3.04
N ARG A 300 9.58 22.16 4.20
CA ARG A 300 10.29 22.43 5.47
C ARG A 300 11.35 21.41 5.87
N SER A 301 11.47 20.28 5.17
CA SER A 301 12.54 19.30 5.40
C SER A 301 13.89 19.71 4.79
N PHE A 302 13.98 20.85 4.08
CA PHE A 302 15.22 21.36 3.47
C PHE A 302 15.74 22.67 4.08
N GLY A 303 15.33 23.01 5.31
CA GLY A 303 15.77 24.23 5.99
C GLY A 303 15.96 24.05 7.49
N ILE A 304 16.78 23.08 7.89
CA ILE A 304 17.35 22.99 9.23
C ILE A 304 18.87 22.93 9.04
N GLY A 305 19.56 24.04 9.28
CA GLY A 305 21.02 24.09 9.37
C GLY A 305 21.69 25.17 8.52
N SER A 306 21.50 26.44 8.88
CA SER A 306 22.49 27.52 8.72
C SER A 306 22.08 28.72 9.55
#